data_AF-A0A518VCA4-F1
#
_entry.id   AF-A0A518VCA4-F1
#
_cell.length_a   1.000
_cell.length_b   1.000
_cell.length_c   1.000
_cell.angle_alpha   90.00
_cell.angle_beta   90.00
_cell.angle_gamma   90.00
#
_symmetry.space_group_name_H-M   'P 1'
#
loop_
_entity.id
_entity.type
_entity.pdbx_description
1 polymer ?
#
loop_
_entity_poly.entity_id
_entity_poly.type
_entity_poly.pdbx_seq_one_letter_code
_entity_poly.pdbx_strand_id
1 'polypeptide(L)' 'MTKDVPSIEDAREYIETLKKKCKIDIDRAYELSKGDFTYGYEGKEQKRALKNLEKAYWELTQNT' A
#
# COMPACT_ATOMS: atom_id res chain seq x y z
N MET A 1 -15.96 7.63 12.60
CA MET A 1 -15.06 8.13 11.54
C MET A 1 -14.92 7.00 10.53
N THR A 2 -15.53 7.11 9.36
CA THR A 2 -15.14 6.27 8.22
C THR A 2 -13.69 6.62 7.93
N LYS A 3 -12.79 5.65 8.08
CA LYS A 3 -11.43 5.83 7.59
C LYS A 3 -11.55 5.94 6.07
N ASP A 4 -11.06 7.02 5.49
CA ASP A 4 -11.03 7.14 4.04
C ASP A 4 -10.13 6.04 3.48
N VAL A 5 -10.65 5.28 2.52
CA VAL A 5 -9.88 4.22 1.86
C VAL A 5 -8.67 4.85 1.19
N PRO A 6 -7.44 4.40 1.48
CA PRO A 6 -6.24 5.04 0.97
C PRO A 6 -6.24 5.03 -0.56
N SER A 7 -5.85 6.15 -1.17
CA SER A 7 -5.70 6.27 -2.61
C SER A 7 -4.48 5.49 -3.12
N ILE A 8 -4.30 5.45 -4.44
CA ILE A 8 -3.10 4.87 -5.06
C ILE A 8 -1.86 5.70 -4.72
N GLU A 9 -2.02 7.02 -4.59
CA GLU A 9 -0.94 7.94 -4.24
C GLU A 9 -0.50 7.71 -2.78
N ASP A 10 -1.45 7.62 -1.85
CA ASP A 10 -1.17 7.29 -0.44
C ASP A 10 -0.44 5.94 -0.33
N ALA A 11 -0.87 4.93 -1.09
CA ALA A 11 -0.25 3.62 -1.13
C ALA A 11 1.19 3.66 -1.65
N ARG A 12 1.45 4.48 -2.66
CA ARG A 12 2.78 4.65 -3.24
C ARG A 12 3.74 5.30 -2.26
N GLU A 13 3.33 6.43 -1.68
CA GLU A 13 4.13 7.13 -0.67
C GLU A 13 4.42 6.24 0.53
N TYR A 14 3.44 5.41 0.92
CA TYR A 14 3.59 4.47 2.03
C TYR A 14 4.65 3.39 1.73
N ILE A 15 4.57 2.73 0.56
CA ILE A 15 5.55 1.70 0.14
C ILE A 15 6.96 2.30 0.08
N GLU A 16 7.13 3.48 -0.54
CA GLU A 16 8.44 4.14 -0.66
C GLU A 16 8.99 4.57 0.70
N THR A 17 8.14 5.11 1.57
CA THR A 17 8.52 5.52 2.92
C THR A 17 8.97 4.31 3.73
N LEU A 18 8.24 3.19 3.65
CA LEU A 18 8.57 1.97 4.38
C LEU A 18 9.88 1.36 3.86
N LYS A 19 10.04 1.28 2.53
CA LYS A 19 11.29 0.89 1.87
C LYS A 19 12.48 1.69 2.39
N LYS A 20 12.37 3.03 2.42
CA LYS A 20 13.44 3.93 2.85
C LYS A 20 13.74 3.84 4.35
N LYS A 21 12.72 3.84 5.21
CA LYS A 21 12.89 3.82 6.67
C LYS A 21 13.41 2.48 7.16
N CYS A 22 12.90 1.39 6.62
CA CYS A 22 13.28 0.04 7.04
C CYS A 22 14.49 -0.51 6.28
N LYS A 23 14.98 0.19 5.23
CA LYS A 23 16.07 -0.27 4.36
C LYS A 23 15.81 -1.66 3.78
N ILE A 24 14.58 -1.87 3.33
CA ILE A 24 14.10 -3.12 2.73
C ILE A 24 13.90 -2.92 1.22
N ASP A 25 13.77 -4.00 0.47
CA ASP A 25 13.38 -3.95 -0.93
C ASP A 25 11.89 -3.61 -1.10
N ILE A 26 11.49 -3.37 -2.36
CA ILE A 26 10.13 -2.95 -2.69
C ILE A 26 9.10 -4.06 -2.46
N ASP A 27 9.47 -5.32 -2.72
CA ASP A 27 8.58 -6.47 -2.55
C ASP A 27 8.26 -6.65 -1.07
N ARG A 28 9.27 -6.54 -0.20
CA ARG A 28 9.13 -6.61 1.25
C ARG A 28 8.33 -5.44 1.80
N ALA A 29 8.51 -4.23 1.26
CA ALA A 29 7.72 -3.07 1.65
C ALA A 29 6.25 -3.24 1.27
N TYR A 30 5.95 -3.76 0.08
CA TYR A 30 4.59 -4.09 -0.34
C TYR A 30 3.95 -5.15 0.56
N GLU A 31 4.68 -6.24 0.87
CA GLU A 31 4.17 -7.31 1.73
C GLU A 31 3.76 -6.82 3.12
N LEU A 32 4.56 -5.94 3.73
CA LEU A 32 4.24 -5.34 5.03
C LEU A 32 3.04 -4.39 4.92
N SER A 33 2.98 -3.60 3.84
CA SER A 33 1.88 -2.64 3.60
C SER A 33 0.51 -3.32 3.49
N LYS A 34 0.44 -4.58 3.03
CA LYS A 34 -0.83 -5.34 3.01
C LYS A 34 -1.44 -5.47 4.40
N GLY A 35 -0.63 -5.66 5.43
CA GLY A 35 -1.11 -5.73 6.82
C GLY A 35 -1.82 -4.44 7.21
N ASP A 36 -1.15 -3.30 7.03
CA ASP A 36 -1.68 -1.99 7.40
C ASP A 36 -2.92 -1.58 6.57
N PHE A 37 -2.95 -1.94 5.28
CA PHE A 37 -4.07 -1.65 4.38
C PHE A 37 -5.28 -2.57 4.59
N THR A 38 -5.12 -3.65 5.37
CA THR A 38 -6.26 -4.46 5.84
C THR A 38 -6.79 -4.01 7.19
N TYR A 39 -6.03 -3.22 7.95
CA TYR A 39 -6.36 -2.91 9.34
C TYR A 39 -7.44 -1.82 9.48
N GLY A 40 -8.64 -2.24 9.88
CA GLY A 40 -9.77 -1.35 10.13
C GLY A 40 -10.56 -0.94 8.88
N TYR A 41 -10.42 -1.71 7.79
CA TYR A 41 -11.35 -1.69 6.65
C TYR A 41 -12.01 -3.06 6.53
N GLU A 42 -13.27 -3.08 6.09
CA GLU A 42 -14.02 -4.33 5.91
C GLU A 42 -14.69 -4.40 4.52
N GLY A 43 -14.90 -5.61 4.02
CA GLY A 43 -15.68 -5.86 2.81
C GLY A 43 -15.18 -5.10 1.57
N LYS A 44 -15.99 -4.15 1.07
CA LYS A 44 -15.69 -3.40 -0.15
C LYS A 44 -14.54 -2.41 0.02
N GLU A 45 -14.40 -1.83 1.21
CA GLU A 45 -13.36 -0.84 1.51
C GLU A 45 -11.99 -1.50 1.58
N GLN A 46 -11.91 -2.65 2.25
CA GLN A 46 -10.69 -3.46 2.32
C GLN A 46 -10.22 -3.91 0.93
N LYS A 47 -11.15 -4.38 0.10
CA LYS A 47 -10.85 -4.76 -1.29
C LYS A 47 -10.33 -3.58 -2.11
N ARG A 48 -10.88 -2.39 -1.91
CA ARG A 48 -10.45 -1.18 -2.60
C ARG A 48 -9.07 -0.72 -2.11
N ALA A 49 -8.81 -0.77 -0.80
CA ALA A 49 -7.51 -0.46 -0.21
C ALA A 49 -6.41 -1.37 -0.79
N LEU A 50 -6.64 -2.70 -0.78
CA LEU A 50 -5.71 -3.67 -1.34
C LEU A 50 -5.50 -3.50 -2.84
N LYS A 51 -6.56 -3.20 -3.60
CA LYS A 51 -6.45 -2.94 -5.05
C LYS A 51 -5.63 -1.69 -5.35
N ASN A 52 -5.79 -0.63 -4.56
CA ASN A 52 -4.99 0.59 -4.71
C ASN A 52 -3.52 0.32 -4.37
N LEU A 53 -3.27 -0.48 -3.33
CA LEU A 53 -1.92 -0.89 -2.94
C LEU A 53 -1.22 -1.73 -4.02
N GLU A 54 -1.91 -2.72 -4.58
CA GLU A 54 -1.39 -3.54 -5.67
C GLU A 54 -1.03 -2.70 -6.90
N LYS A 55 -1.90 -1.74 -7.26
CA LYS A 55 -1.62 -0.83 -8.37
C LYS A 55 -0.42 0.08 -8.11
N ALA A 56 -0.29 0.61 -6.89
CA ALA A 56 0.88 1.41 -6.51
C ALA A 56 2.18 0.62 -6.61
N TYR A 57 2.19 -0.64 -6.14
CA TYR A 57 3.33 -1.54 -6.29
C TYR A 57 3.69 -1.79 -7.76
N TRP A 58 2.70 -2.04 -8.62
CA TRP A 58 2.91 -2.19 -10.06
C TRP A 58 3.52 -0.94 -10.70
N GLU A 59 3.02 0.25 -10.37
CA GLU A 59 3.55 1.51 -10.90
C GLU A 59 4.99 1.77 -10.45
N LEU A 60 5.36 1.37 -9.24
CA LEU A 60 6.72 1.52 -8.73
C LEU A 60 7.70 0.52 -9.38
N THR A 61 7.28 -0.73 -9.60
CA THR A 61 8.14 -1.78 -10.19
C THR A 61 8.35 -1.62 -11.69
N GLN A 62 7.41 -1.02 -12.42
CA GLN A 62 7.56 -0.75 -13.85
C GLN A 62 8.43 0.48 -14.17
N ASN A 63 8.67 1.35 -13.19
CA ASN A 63 9.49 2.56 -13.34
C ASN A 63 10.92 2.41 -12.76
N THR A 64 11.31 1.20 -12.35
CA THR A 64 12.65 0.89 -11.80
C THR A 64 13.44 0.02 -12.78
#